data_AF-A0A965U6T2-F1
#
_entry.id   AF-A0A965U6T2-F1
#
_cell.length_a   1.000
_cell.length_b   1.000
_cell.length_c   1.000
_cell.angle_alpha   90.00
_cell.angle_beta   90.00
_cell.angle_gamma   90.00
#
_symmetry.space_group_name_H-M   'P 1'
#
loop_
_entity.id
_entity.type
_entity.pdbx_description
1 polymer ?
#
loop_
_entity_poly.entity_id
_entity_poly.type
_entity_poly.pdbx_seq_one_letter_code
_entity_poly.pdbx_strand_id
1 'polypeptide(L)'
;LDSLCHKPHIDEAALIAKLEAQAEKIRPMVLDTTVYLHRALKEGKTVLLEGQLGSLRDPDHGIYPFTTSSSPLAGYGTVGAGVPASEMKDIFCVTKAYSSCVGAGPFTTELFGDEAEELRHRGGDAGEYGATTGRPRRVGWFDAVATRYGCMVQGATEAVLTNLDVLGYLPQIPVCIAYEVDGKQITDFPNTPTLLRCKPVYTMLPGWMEDIRGVDSYDKLPENCRKYVEFIEKQLEVPIRMVSNGPKRTETLYR
;
A
#
# COMPACT_ATOMS: atom_id res chain seq x y z
N LEU A 1 22.14 -16.36 -27.69
CA LEU A 1 20.95 -16.05 -26.85
C LEU A 1 19.96 -17.21 -26.83
N ASP A 2 19.92 -18.05 -27.88
CA ASP A 2 19.08 -19.26 -27.98
C ASP A 2 19.27 -20.30 -26.86
N SER A 3 20.35 -20.21 -26.08
CA SER A 3 20.68 -21.16 -25.01
C SER A 3 20.33 -20.70 -23.59
N LEU A 4 19.83 -19.47 -23.38
CA LEU A 4 19.71 -18.94 -22.01
C LEU A 4 18.38 -19.28 -21.31
N CYS A 5 17.27 -19.38 -22.05
CA CYS A 5 15.93 -19.52 -21.47
C CYS A 5 15.07 -20.65 -22.06
N HIS A 6 15.55 -21.37 -23.09
CA HIS A 6 14.85 -22.51 -23.73
C HIS A 6 13.38 -22.24 -24.09
N LYS A 7 13.04 -21.03 -24.55
CA LYS A 7 11.67 -20.67 -24.97
C LYS A 7 11.53 -20.64 -26.49
N PRO A 8 10.32 -20.90 -27.04
CA PRO A 8 10.06 -20.76 -28.46
C PRO A 8 10.34 -19.33 -28.95
N HIS A 9 10.74 -19.20 -30.22
CA HIS A 9 10.84 -17.91 -30.87
C HIS A 9 9.47 -17.23 -30.95
N ILE A 10 9.46 -15.91 -30.85
CA ILE A 10 8.27 -15.09 -31.05
C ILE A 10 8.00 -15.02 -32.56
N ASP A 11 6.75 -15.26 -32.97
CA ASP A 11 6.30 -14.96 -34.33
C ASP A 11 6.11 -13.43 -34.47
N GLU A 12 7.08 -12.78 -35.09
CA GLU A 12 7.11 -11.33 -35.25
C GLU A 12 5.93 -10.82 -36.09
N ALA A 13 5.58 -11.51 -37.17
CA ALA A 13 4.51 -11.09 -38.07
C ALA A 13 3.14 -11.18 -37.39
N ALA A 14 2.88 -12.28 -36.68
CA ALA A 14 1.65 -12.44 -35.91
C ALA A 14 1.55 -11.42 -34.76
N LEU A 15 2.68 -11.12 -34.10
CA LEU A 15 2.72 -10.12 -33.03
C LEU A 15 2.43 -8.71 -33.55
N ILE A 16 3.06 -8.31 -34.67
CA ILE A 16 2.83 -7.00 -35.30
C ILE A 16 1.35 -6.85 -35.68
N ALA A 17 0.78 -7.83 -36.40
CA ALA A 17 -0.63 -7.78 -36.82
C ALA A 17 -1.59 -7.65 -35.62
N LYS A 18 -1.29 -8.35 -34.51
CA LYS A 18 -2.05 -8.22 -33.27
C LYS A 18 -1.94 -6.83 -32.65
N LEU A 19 -0.73 -6.27 -32.58
CA LEU A 19 -0.48 -4.96 -31.99
C LEU A 19 -1.13 -3.84 -32.83
N GLU A 20 -1.11 -3.93 -34.16
CA GLU A 20 -1.79 -2.99 -35.05
C GLU A 20 -3.32 -2.98 -34.81
N ALA A 21 -3.94 -4.15 -34.70
CA ALA A 21 -5.36 -4.25 -34.39
C ALA A 21 -5.72 -3.67 -33.01
N GLN A 22 -4.81 -3.72 -32.03
CA GLN A 22 -4.97 -3.06 -30.74
C GLN A 22 -4.73 -1.54 -30.84
N ALA A 23 -3.73 -1.13 -31.62
CA ALA A 23 -3.38 0.27 -31.83
C ALA A 23 -4.56 1.06 -32.42
N GLU A 24 -5.30 0.49 -33.37
CA GLU A 24 -6.49 1.16 -33.93
C GLU A 24 -7.59 1.42 -32.89
N LYS A 25 -7.71 0.56 -31.88
CA LYS A 25 -8.66 0.78 -30.76
C LYS A 25 -8.18 1.87 -29.81
N ILE A 26 -6.86 2.00 -29.63
CA ILE A 26 -6.23 2.96 -28.71
C ILE A 26 -6.06 4.33 -29.36
N ARG A 27 -5.87 4.38 -30.68
CA ARG A 27 -5.63 5.59 -31.48
C ARG A 27 -6.54 6.79 -31.13
N PRO A 28 -7.88 6.64 -30.97
CA PRO A 28 -8.73 7.79 -30.63
C PRO A 28 -8.52 8.33 -29.20
N MET A 29 -7.85 7.59 -28.32
CA MET A 29 -7.52 8.00 -26.95
C MET A 29 -6.13 8.64 -26.83
N VAL A 30 -5.33 8.67 -27.91
CA VAL A 30 -3.98 9.23 -27.89
C VAL A 30 -4.06 10.75 -28.03
N LEU A 31 -3.48 11.47 -27.07
CA LEU A 31 -3.30 12.91 -27.13
C LEU A 31 -2.03 13.34 -26.36
N ASP A 32 -1.67 14.61 -26.49
CA ASP A 32 -0.65 15.22 -25.64
C ASP A 32 -1.23 15.43 -24.23
N THR A 33 -0.95 14.47 -23.35
CA THR A 33 -1.44 14.46 -21.96
C THR A 33 -0.86 15.60 -21.15
N THR A 34 0.37 16.04 -21.42
CA THR A 34 1.00 17.18 -20.76
C THR A 34 0.23 18.47 -21.08
N VAL A 35 -0.01 18.78 -22.35
CA VAL A 35 -0.80 19.97 -22.73
C VAL A 35 -2.21 19.91 -22.16
N TYR A 36 -2.84 18.73 -22.16
CA TYR A 36 -4.16 18.53 -21.59
C TYR A 36 -4.21 18.83 -20.09
N LEU A 37 -3.30 18.25 -19.30
CA LEU A 37 -3.24 18.44 -17.85
C LEU A 37 -2.89 19.89 -17.49
N HIS A 38 -1.97 20.52 -18.21
CA HIS A 38 -1.66 21.94 -18.01
C HIS A 38 -2.83 22.88 -18.33
N ARG A 39 -3.67 22.55 -19.32
CA ARG A 39 -4.91 23.30 -19.57
C ARG A 39 -5.91 23.10 -18.43
N ALA A 40 -6.08 21.85 -17.98
CA ALA A 40 -6.97 21.55 -16.85
C ALA A 40 -6.56 22.33 -15.58
N LEU A 41 -5.27 22.38 -15.27
CA LEU A 41 -4.72 23.16 -14.16
C LEU A 41 -4.98 24.66 -14.32
N LYS A 42 -4.76 25.23 -15.53
CA LYS A 42 -5.07 26.65 -15.82
C LYS A 42 -6.55 26.98 -15.70
N GLU A 43 -7.43 26.02 -15.97
CA GLU A 43 -8.87 26.14 -15.79
C GLU A 43 -9.31 25.97 -14.32
N GLY A 44 -8.38 25.75 -13.39
CA GLY A 44 -8.66 25.56 -11.97
C GLY A 44 -9.26 24.18 -11.65
N LYS A 45 -9.07 23.18 -12.52
CA LYS A 45 -9.54 21.81 -12.26
C LYS A 45 -8.59 21.09 -11.30
N THR A 46 -9.17 20.20 -10.49
CA THR A 46 -8.41 19.27 -9.65
C THR A 46 -7.90 18.10 -10.48
N VAL A 47 -6.63 17.77 -10.33
CA VAL A 47 -5.99 16.58 -10.91
C VAL A 47 -5.70 15.59 -9.78
N LEU A 48 -6.22 14.37 -9.90
CA LEU A 48 -5.88 13.26 -9.01
C LEU A 48 -4.86 12.35 -9.70
N LEU A 49 -3.70 12.17 -9.09
CA LEU A 49 -2.68 11.23 -9.54
C LEU A 49 -2.83 9.93 -8.73
N GLU A 50 -3.25 8.86 -9.39
CA GLU A 50 -3.43 7.56 -8.75
C GLU A 50 -2.12 6.76 -8.80
N GLY A 51 -1.51 6.54 -7.64
CA GLY A 51 -0.31 5.72 -7.51
C GLY A 51 -0.63 4.23 -7.57
N GLN A 52 0.24 3.44 -8.20
CA GLN A 52 0.17 1.99 -8.20
C GLN A 52 1.31 1.40 -7.36
N LEU A 53 1.04 0.31 -6.63
CA LEU A 53 1.95 -0.32 -5.65
C LEU A 53 2.10 0.56 -4.39
N GLY A 54 3.22 0.44 -3.68
CA GLY A 54 3.45 1.19 -2.44
C GLY A 54 4.93 1.49 -2.25
N SER A 55 5.24 2.41 -1.33
CA SER A 55 6.57 3.02 -1.16
C SER A 55 7.70 2.00 -1.06
N LEU A 56 7.47 0.88 -0.36
CA LEU A 56 8.48 -0.15 -0.16
C LEU A 56 8.83 -0.97 -1.43
N ARG A 57 8.11 -0.74 -2.54
CA ARG A 57 8.42 -1.30 -3.86
C ARG A 57 9.18 -0.34 -4.76
N ASP A 58 9.48 0.87 -4.30
CA ASP A 58 10.29 1.82 -5.03
C ASP A 58 11.71 1.26 -5.31
N PRO A 59 12.28 1.41 -6.52
CA PRO A 59 13.60 0.87 -6.83
C PRO A 59 14.74 1.51 -6.02
N ASP A 60 14.58 2.76 -5.57
CA ASP A 60 15.62 3.53 -4.87
C ASP A 60 15.40 3.57 -3.36
N HIS A 61 14.14 3.72 -2.95
CA HIS A 61 13.68 3.90 -1.57
C HIS A 61 12.90 2.69 -1.04
N GLY A 62 12.78 1.61 -1.80
CA GLY A 62 12.11 0.40 -1.36
C GLY A 62 13.08 -0.65 -0.83
N ILE A 63 12.56 -1.87 -0.71
CA ILE A 63 13.32 -3.02 -0.25
C ILE A 63 14.10 -3.62 -1.43
N TYR A 64 15.15 -2.96 -1.90
CA TYR A 64 15.96 -3.45 -3.03
C TYR A 64 16.64 -4.79 -2.70
N PRO A 65 16.67 -5.81 -3.60
CA PRO A 65 16.17 -5.83 -4.98
C PRO A 65 14.72 -6.32 -5.15
N PHE A 66 13.93 -6.39 -4.07
CA PHE A 66 12.54 -6.83 -4.06
C PHE A 66 11.57 -5.69 -4.43
N THR A 67 11.90 -4.96 -5.48
CA THR A 67 11.22 -3.72 -5.89
C THR A 67 10.53 -3.91 -7.24
N THR A 68 9.74 -2.92 -7.65
CA THR A 68 9.32 -2.78 -9.06
C THR A 68 10.43 -2.05 -9.84
N SER A 69 10.21 -1.88 -11.15
CA SER A 69 11.15 -1.22 -12.07
C SER A 69 10.79 0.25 -12.35
N SER A 70 9.86 0.83 -11.60
CA SER A 70 9.46 2.24 -11.68
C SER A 70 9.09 2.76 -10.29
N SER A 71 9.16 4.06 -10.06
CA SER A 71 8.87 4.63 -8.75
C SER A 71 7.36 4.73 -8.51
N PRO A 72 6.82 4.13 -7.43
CA PRO A 72 5.45 4.31 -6.99
C PRO A 72 5.28 5.56 -6.08
N LEU A 73 6.33 6.37 -5.92
CA LEU A 73 6.29 7.53 -5.04
C LEU A 73 5.52 8.69 -5.68
N ALA A 74 4.88 9.52 -4.85
CA ALA A 74 4.05 10.65 -5.24
C ALA A 74 4.83 11.66 -6.10
N GLY A 75 6.10 11.90 -5.75
CA GLY A 75 7.00 12.72 -6.56
C GLY A 75 7.11 12.24 -8.01
N TYR A 76 7.15 10.92 -8.24
CA TYR A 76 7.19 10.36 -9.59
C TYR A 76 5.86 10.51 -10.33
N GLY A 77 4.73 10.60 -9.61
CA GLY A 77 3.43 10.91 -10.21
C GLY A 77 3.48 12.22 -11.02
N THR A 78 4.17 13.24 -10.49
CA THR A 78 4.32 14.53 -11.18
C THR A 78 5.19 14.42 -12.43
N VAL A 79 6.29 13.66 -12.36
CA VAL A 79 7.19 13.38 -13.49
C VAL A 79 6.46 12.59 -14.59
N GLY A 80 5.76 11.52 -14.21
CA GLY A 80 5.05 10.63 -15.14
C GLY A 80 3.84 11.28 -15.81
N ALA A 81 3.14 12.17 -15.10
CA ALA A 81 2.01 12.91 -15.65
C ALA A 81 2.41 14.20 -16.40
N GLY A 82 3.64 14.69 -16.21
CA GLY A 82 4.04 16.01 -16.70
C GLY A 82 3.31 17.15 -15.99
N VAL A 83 3.10 17.02 -14.69
CA VAL A 83 2.51 18.04 -13.82
C VAL A 83 3.64 18.71 -13.02
N PRO A 84 3.66 20.05 -12.83
CA PRO A 84 4.70 20.67 -12.02
C PRO A 84 4.63 20.18 -10.57
N ALA A 85 5.78 19.85 -9.98
CA ALA A 85 5.85 19.39 -8.58
C ALA A 85 5.22 20.39 -7.59
N SER A 86 5.27 21.69 -7.89
CA SER A 86 4.63 22.73 -7.09
C SER A 86 3.10 22.65 -7.04
N GLU A 87 2.46 21.94 -7.96
CA GLU A 87 0.99 21.75 -7.99
C GLU A 87 0.53 20.59 -7.12
N MET A 88 1.43 19.72 -6.65
CA MET A 88 1.10 18.66 -5.70
C MET A 88 0.89 19.28 -4.32
N LYS A 89 -0.37 19.35 -3.88
CA LYS A 89 -0.76 19.95 -2.59
C LYS A 89 -1.05 18.91 -1.52
N ASP A 90 -1.72 17.83 -1.90
CA ASP A 90 -2.17 16.78 -1.01
C ASP A 90 -1.54 15.45 -1.43
N ILE A 91 -1.01 14.71 -0.45
CA ILE A 91 -0.40 13.39 -0.64
C ILE A 91 -1.01 12.45 0.38
N PHE A 92 -1.95 11.63 -0.08
CA PHE A 92 -2.66 10.64 0.74
C PHE A 92 -1.92 9.31 0.73
N CYS A 93 -1.29 8.94 1.85
CA CYS A 93 -0.67 7.63 2.00
C CYS A 93 -1.71 6.61 2.47
N VAL A 94 -2.14 5.73 1.57
CA VAL A 94 -3.11 4.67 1.88
C VAL A 94 -2.39 3.46 2.46
N THR A 95 -2.78 3.06 3.67
CA THR A 95 -2.24 1.88 4.34
C THR A 95 -3.36 1.04 4.94
N LYS A 96 -3.15 -0.27 5.04
CA LYS A 96 -4.09 -1.17 5.70
C LYS A 96 -3.84 -1.17 7.20
N ALA A 97 -4.85 -1.50 8.00
CA ALA A 97 -4.72 -1.73 9.43
C ALA A 97 -3.80 -2.92 9.80
N TYR A 98 -3.33 -3.68 8.82
CA TYR A 98 -2.35 -4.75 8.97
C TYR A 98 -1.45 -4.77 7.73
N SER A 99 -0.40 -5.59 7.74
CA SER A 99 0.56 -5.64 6.65
C SER A 99 0.24 -6.77 5.67
N SER A 100 0.49 -6.54 4.37
CA SER A 100 0.36 -7.58 3.34
C SER A 100 1.42 -7.42 2.27
N CYS A 101 1.84 -8.53 1.66
CA CYS A 101 2.91 -8.54 0.67
C CYS A 101 2.65 -9.59 -0.42
N VAL A 102 2.85 -9.18 -1.68
CA VAL A 102 2.89 -10.09 -2.84
C VAL A 102 4.35 -10.28 -3.27
N GLY A 103 4.79 -11.53 -3.39
CA GLY A 103 6.13 -11.87 -3.86
C GLY A 103 7.17 -11.99 -2.75
N ALA A 104 8.43 -12.14 -3.16
CA ALA A 104 9.56 -12.38 -2.27
C ALA A 104 10.04 -11.08 -1.58
N GLY A 105 10.93 -11.26 -0.61
CA GLY A 105 11.57 -10.18 0.15
C GLY A 105 11.32 -10.30 1.65
N PRO A 106 12.11 -9.59 2.47
CA PRO A 106 11.89 -9.53 3.91
C PRO A 106 10.50 -8.99 4.22
N PHE A 107 9.90 -9.54 5.27
CA PHE A 107 8.63 -9.09 5.81
C PHE A 107 8.66 -9.30 7.32
N THR A 108 9.08 -8.27 8.04
CA THR A 108 9.44 -8.36 9.46
C THR A 108 8.29 -8.83 10.35
N THR A 109 7.06 -8.43 10.05
CA THR A 109 5.86 -8.77 10.81
C THR A 109 5.06 -9.95 10.24
N GLU A 110 5.66 -10.72 9.32
CA GLU A 110 4.97 -11.83 8.65
C GLU A 110 4.47 -12.88 9.64
N LEU A 111 3.24 -13.34 9.40
CA LEU A 111 2.60 -14.41 10.14
C LEU A 111 2.65 -15.71 9.35
N PHE A 112 2.60 -16.82 10.08
CA PHE A 112 2.61 -18.18 9.53
C PHE A 112 1.54 -19.04 10.19
N GLY A 113 1.14 -20.12 9.51
CA GLY A 113 0.16 -21.07 10.03
C GLY A 113 -1.26 -20.50 10.14
N ASP A 114 -2.03 -21.01 11.09
CA ASP A 114 -3.46 -20.73 11.24
C ASP A 114 -3.78 -19.25 11.44
N GLU A 115 -2.92 -18.52 12.15
CA GLU A 115 -3.08 -17.08 12.39
C GLU A 115 -2.97 -16.27 11.08
N ALA A 116 -2.07 -16.68 10.19
CA ALA A 116 -1.94 -16.07 8.87
C ALA A 116 -3.12 -16.42 7.96
N GLU A 117 -3.61 -17.66 7.99
CA GLU A 117 -4.79 -18.07 7.22
C GLU A 117 -6.05 -17.31 7.68
N GLU A 118 -6.24 -17.17 9.00
CA GLU A 118 -7.39 -16.45 9.55
C GLU A 118 -7.39 -14.97 9.12
N LEU A 119 -6.26 -14.27 9.25
CA LEU A 119 -6.13 -12.89 8.80
C LEU A 119 -6.33 -12.78 7.27
N ARG A 120 -5.81 -13.75 6.51
CA ARG A 120 -5.95 -13.78 5.05
C ARG A 120 -7.40 -13.97 4.61
N HIS A 121 -8.15 -14.86 5.24
CA HIS A 121 -9.56 -15.08 4.92
C HIS A 121 -10.42 -13.84 5.21
N ARG A 122 -10.11 -13.10 6.28
CA ARG A 122 -10.85 -11.90 6.68
C ARG A 122 -10.51 -10.66 5.86
N GLY A 123 -9.35 -10.63 5.21
CA GLY A 123 -8.83 -9.42 4.61
C GLY A 123 -9.63 -8.87 3.43
N GLY A 124 -10.35 -7.76 3.62
CA GLY A 124 -11.06 -7.06 2.55
C GLY A 124 -12.34 -7.78 2.10
N ASP A 125 -12.67 -7.67 0.81
CA ASP A 125 -13.92 -8.21 0.24
C ASP A 125 -13.86 -9.73 0.01
N ALA A 126 -12.75 -10.22 -0.52
CA ALA A 126 -12.56 -11.61 -0.94
C ALA A 126 -11.32 -12.28 -0.31
N GLY A 127 -10.84 -11.74 0.81
CA GLY A 127 -9.59 -12.17 1.43
C GLY A 127 -8.34 -11.58 0.76
N GLU A 128 -7.20 -11.85 1.37
CA GLU A 128 -5.88 -11.46 0.86
C GLU A 128 -5.36 -12.48 -0.16
N TYR A 129 -6.10 -12.62 -1.27
CA TYR A 129 -5.77 -13.47 -2.42
C TYR A 129 -5.69 -12.64 -3.71
N GLY A 130 -4.85 -13.08 -4.65
CA GLY A 130 -4.75 -12.42 -5.96
C GLY A 130 -6.04 -12.59 -6.78
N ALA A 131 -6.65 -11.49 -7.24
CA ALA A 131 -7.94 -11.50 -7.94
C ALA A 131 -8.00 -12.43 -9.16
N THR A 132 -6.89 -12.56 -9.91
CA THR A 132 -6.85 -13.41 -11.13
C THR A 132 -6.24 -14.78 -10.86
N THR A 133 -5.29 -14.87 -9.94
CA THR A 133 -4.47 -16.10 -9.76
C THR A 133 -4.90 -16.93 -8.58
N GLY A 134 -5.71 -16.38 -7.66
CA GLY A 134 -6.06 -16.99 -6.39
C GLY A 134 -4.88 -17.19 -5.43
N ARG A 135 -3.68 -16.67 -5.77
CA ARG A 135 -2.49 -16.92 -4.95
C ARG A 135 -2.60 -16.18 -3.60
N PRO A 136 -2.34 -16.86 -2.48
CA PRO A 136 -2.36 -16.23 -1.16
C PRO A 136 -1.29 -15.16 -1.08
N ARG A 137 -1.64 -14.01 -0.51
CA ARG A 137 -0.68 -12.98 -0.13
C ARG A 137 -0.05 -13.34 1.21
N ARG A 138 1.18 -12.92 1.43
CA ARG A 138 1.78 -12.95 2.76
C ARG A 138 1.09 -11.88 3.59
N VAL A 139 0.77 -12.16 4.84
CA VAL A 139 0.09 -11.23 5.75
C VAL A 139 0.87 -11.12 7.05
N GLY A 140 0.70 -9.99 7.73
CA GLY A 140 1.46 -9.66 8.93
C GLY A 140 0.76 -8.61 9.76
N TRP A 141 1.21 -8.44 11.00
CA TRP A 141 0.72 -7.35 11.84
C TRP A 141 1.14 -5.98 11.31
N PHE A 142 0.46 -4.92 11.76
CA PHE A 142 0.79 -3.56 11.36
C PHE A 142 2.25 -3.23 11.68
N ASP A 143 2.99 -2.77 10.68
CA ASP A 143 4.38 -2.38 10.81
C ASP A 143 4.48 -0.85 10.78
N ALA A 144 4.54 -0.24 11.97
CA ALA A 144 4.59 1.20 12.09
C ALA A 144 5.95 1.78 11.67
N VAL A 145 7.04 1.00 11.80
CA VAL A 145 8.38 1.42 11.33
C VAL A 145 8.38 1.55 9.81
N ALA A 146 7.92 0.52 9.12
CA ALA A 146 7.86 0.51 7.65
C ALA A 146 6.83 1.51 7.12
N THR A 147 5.68 1.66 7.78
CA THR A 147 4.63 2.58 7.34
C THR A 147 5.01 4.05 7.59
N ARG A 148 5.64 4.39 8.71
CA ARG A 148 6.18 5.74 8.97
C ARG A 148 7.23 6.11 7.92
N TYR A 149 8.15 5.20 7.63
CA TYR A 149 9.11 5.39 6.53
C TYR A 149 8.41 5.60 5.18
N GLY A 150 7.39 4.79 4.89
CA GLY A 150 6.58 4.92 3.68
C GLY A 150 5.91 6.28 3.55
N CYS A 151 5.37 6.83 4.65
CA CYS A 151 4.80 8.18 4.69
C CYS A 151 5.86 9.25 4.47
N MET A 152 7.02 9.11 5.12
CA MET A 152 8.14 10.04 5.03
C MET A 152 8.66 10.17 3.59
N VAL A 153 8.93 9.06 2.90
CA VAL A 153 9.47 9.09 1.52
C VAL A 153 8.44 9.55 0.48
N GLN A 154 7.15 9.42 0.80
CA GLN A 154 6.07 9.98 -0.03
C GLN A 154 5.91 11.49 0.16
N GLY A 155 6.36 12.04 1.30
CA GLY A 155 6.00 13.39 1.73
C GLY A 155 4.52 13.49 2.10
N ALA A 156 3.95 12.43 2.70
CA ALA A 156 2.52 12.34 2.97
C ALA A 156 2.00 13.53 3.78
N THR A 157 0.95 14.18 3.29
CA THR A 157 0.23 15.21 4.04
C THR A 157 -0.76 14.58 5.00
N GLU A 158 -1.34 13.45 4.59
CA GLU A 158 -2.32 12.69 5.36
C GLU A 158 -2.17 11.19 5.08
N ALA A 159 -2.61 10.37 6.02
CA ALA A 159 -2.74 8.93 5.86
C ALA A 159 -4.22 8.50 5.84
N VAL A 160 -4.48 7.42 5.11
CA VAL A 160 -5.79 6.76 5.06
C VAL A 160 -5.61 5.34 5.57
N LEU A 161 -6.31 4.97 6.65
CA LEU A 161 -6.20 3.65 7.27
C LEU A 161 -7.37 2.77 6.85
N THR A 162 -7.12 1.78 6.00
CA THR A 162 -8.17 0.91 5.46
C THR A 162 -8.27 -0.42 6.20
N ASN A 163 -9.37 -1.15 6.00
CA ASN A 163 -9.53 -2.52 6.49
C ASN A 163 -9.50 -2.64 8.03
N LEU A 164 -10.02 -1.66 8.76
CA LEU A 164 -10.14 -1.78 10.22
C LEU A 164 -11.05 -2.96 10.59
N ASP A 165 -12.12 -3.20 9.84
CA ASP A 165 -13.09 -4.27 10.08
C ASP A 165 -12.46 -5.66 10.19
N VAL A 166 -11.34 -5.86 9.49
CA VAL A 166 -10.60 -7.13 9.46
C VAL A 166 -10.08 -7.52 10.84
N LEU A 167 -9.77 -6.56 11.71
CA LEU A 167 -9.17 -6.81 13.02
C LEU A 167 -10.19 -7.02 14.14
N GLY A 168 -11.50 -6.92 13.84
CA GLY A 168 -12.54 -6.95 14.87
C GLY A 168 -12.69 -8.26 15.64
N TYR A 169 -12.09 -9.35 15.17
CA TYR A 169 -12.10 -10.63 15.88
C TYR A 169 -11.03 -10.76 16.97
N LEU A 170 -10.12 -9.78 17.08
CA LEU A 170 -8.95 -9.89 17.95
C LEU A 170 -9.25 -9.33 19.36
N PRO A 171 -8.83 -10.04 20.43
CA PRO A 171 -8.89 -9.51 21.79
C PRO A 171 -7.73 -8.58 22.10
N GLN A 172 -6.58 -8.81 21.46
CA GLN A 172 -5.41 -7.92 21.49
C GLN A 172 -4.80 -7.85 20.09
N ILE A 173 -4.33 -6.67 19.71
CA ILE A 173 -3.77 -6.39 18.39
C ILE A 173 -2.29 -6.05 18.54
N PRO A 174 -1.37 -6.86 18.01
CA PRO A 174 0.04 -6.53 17.97
C PRO A 174 0.31 -5.41 16.96
N VAL A 175 1.10 -4.41 17.36
CA VAL A 175 1.60 -3.35 16.48
C VAL A 175 3.11 -3.27 16.60
N CYS A 176 3.83 -3.46 15.49
CA CYS A 176 5.28 -3.37 15.49
C CYS A 176 5.71 -1.90 15.51
N ILE A 177 6.40 -1.49 16.58
CA ILE A 177 6.80 -0.10 16.82
C ILE A 177 8.30 0.14 16.64
N ALA A 178 9.09 -0.94 16.66
CA ALA A 178 10.53 -0.94 16.50
C ALA A 178 10.99 -2.29 15.96
N TYR A 179 12.22 -2.35 15.48
CA TYR A 179 12.90 -3.59 15.14
C TYR A 179 14.05 -3.86 16.10
N GLU A 180 14.24 -5.11 16.49
CA GLU A 180 15.45 -5.58 17.15
C GLU A 180 16.42 -6.13 16.10
N VAL A 181 17.67 -5.66 16.11
CA VAL A 181 18.76 -6.18 15.28
C VAL A 181 20.09 -6.03 16.03
N ASP A 182 20.89 -7.10 16.07
CA ASP A 182 22.20 -7.13 16.75
C ASP A 182 22.16 -6.64 18.21
N GLY A 183 21.08 -6.99 18.94
CA GLY A 183 20.87 -6.59 20.34
C GLY A 183 20.51 -5.12 20.55
N LYS A 184 20.24 -4.37 19.47
CA LYS A 184 19.79 -2.97 19.52
C LYS A 184 18.37 -2.86 18.99
N GLN A 185 17.60 -1.94 19.58
CA GLN A 185 16.32 -1.53 19.03
C GLN A 185 16.53 -0.33 18.10
N ILE A 186 15.92 -0.39 16.92
CA ILE A 186 15.89 0.69 15.93
C ILE A 186 14.44 1.04 15.59
N THR A 187 14.20 2.32 15.36
CA THR A 187 12.90 2.85 14.92
C THR A 187 12.93 3.36 13.49
N ASP A 188 14.12 3.44 12.89
CA ASP A 188 14.30 3.82 11.50
C ASP A 188 14.25 2.59 10.61
N PHE A 189 13.58 2.70 9.46
CA PHE A 189 13.52 1.62 8.49
C PHE A 189 14.89 1.42 7.84
N PRO A 190 15.52 0.24 7.98
CA PRO A 190 16.91 0.05 7.57
C PRO A 190 17.01 -0.46 6.12
N ASN A 191 18.24 -0.49 5.61
CA ASN A 191 18.53 -1.13 4.32
C ASN A 191 18.27 -2.65 4.35
N THR A 192 18.11 -3.27 3.17
CA THR A 192 17.73 -4.68 3.03
C THR A 192 18.63 -5.66 3.79
N PRO A 193 19.98 -5.56 3.77
CA PRO A 193 20.84 -6.48 4.55
C PRO A 193 20.59 -6.44 6.06
N THR A 194 20.28 -5.27 6.60
CA THR A 194 19.90 -5.11 8.01
C THR A 194 18.48 -5.59 8.25
N LEU A 195 17.53 -5.23 7.37
CA LEU A 195 16.12 -5.62 7.46
C LEU A 195 15.93 -7.14 7.50
N LEU A 196 16.73 -7.91 6.75
CA LEU A 196 16.71 -9.37 6.75
C LEU A 196 17.02 -10.01 8.12
N ARG A 197 17.62 -9.25 9.03
CA ARG A 197 18.01 -9.71 10.38
C ARG A 197 17.13 -9.11 11.47
N CYS A 198 16.23 -8.20 11.10
CA CYS A 198 15.33 -7.54 12.04
C CYS A 198 14.28 -8.51 12.57
N LYS A 199 13.95 -8.35 13.86
CA LYS A 199 12.79 -8.97 14.51
C LYS A 199 11.82 -7.87 14.95
N PRO A 200 10.51 -8.09 14.87
CA PRO A 200 9.53 -7.08 15.28
C PRO A 200 9.50 -6.94 16.80
N VAL A 201 9.45 -5.70 17.29
CA VAL A 201 9.14 -5.36 18.68
C VAL A 201 7.70 -4.86 18.73
N TYR A 202 6.84 -5.61 19.41
CA TYR A 202 5.40 -5.35 19.45
C TYR A 202 4.97 -4.57 20.69
N THR A 203 4.03 -3.65 20.50
CA THR A 203 3.12 -3.19 21.55
C THR A 203 1.77 -3.89 21.34
N MET A 204 1.19 -4.41 22.42
CA MET A 204 -0.13 -5.03 22.39
C MET A 204 -1.19 -4.00 22.73
N LEU A 205 -2.13 -3.77 21.82
CA LEU A 205 -3.28 -2.89 22.04
C LEU A 205 -4.52 -3.73 22.33
N PRO A 206 -5.44 -3.27 23.20
CA PRO A 206 -6.74 -3.92 23.34
C PRO A 206 -7.48 -3.93 22.00
N GLY A 207 -7.99 -5.10 21.59
CA GLY A 207 -8.89 -5.21 20.45
C GLY A 207 -10.33 -4.90 20.84
N TRP A 208 -11.26 -5.04 19.89
CA TRP A 208 -12.67 -4.69 20.09
C TRP A 208 -13.65 -5.88 20.02
N MET A 209 -13.23 -7.07 19.56
CA MET A 209 -14.04 -8.31 19.61
C MET A 209 -15.46 -8.17 19.03
N GLU A 210 -15.67 -7.26 18.08
CA GLU A 210 -16.96 -6.99 17.44
C GLU A 210 -16.79 -6.55 15.98
N ASP A 211 -17.85 -6.74 15.18
CA ASP A 211 -17.89 -6.26 13.80
C ASP A 211 -18.23 -4.76 13.78
N ILE A 212 -17.47 -3.98 13.03
CA ILE A 212 -17.64 -2.53 12.88
C ILE A 212 -18.18 -2.15 11.50
N ARG A 213 -18.48 -3.12 10.64
CA ARG A 213 -19.13 -2.89 9.34
C ARG A 213 -20.50 -2.25 9.55
N GLY A 214 -20.81 -1.27 8.71
CA GLY A 214 -22.08 -0.52 8.79
C GLY A 214 -22.11 0.59 9.84
N VAL A 215 -21.06 0.76 10.67
CA VAL A 215 -20.87 2.00 11.43
C VAL A 215 -20.75 3.17 10.44
N ASP A 216 -21.48 4.25 10.69
CA ASP A 216 -21.66 5.37 9.75
C ASP A 216 -20.84 6.62 10.11
N SER A 217 -20.15 6.62 11.24
CA SER A 217 -19.39 7.77 11.76
C SER A 217 -18.25 7.31 12.68
N TYR A 218 -17.13 8.01 12.63
CA TYR A 218 -15.92 7.66 13.40
C TYR A 218 -16.18 7.61 14.91
N ASP A 219 -16.95 8.56 15.44
CA ASP A 219 -17.26 8.66 16.88
C ASP A 219 -18.12 7.50 17.39
N LYS A 220 -18.80 6.76 16.51
CA LYS A 220 -19.58 5.57 16.86
C LYS A 220 -18.76 4.27 16.82
N LEU A 221 -17.50 4.30 16.39
CA LEU A 221 -16.63 3.12 16.48
C LEU A 221 -16.45 2.67 17.94
N PRO A 222 -16.07 1.41 18.17
CA PRO A 222 -15.67 0.97 19.51
C PRO A 222 -14.50 1.82 20.03
N GLU A 223 -14.47 2.07 21.34
CA GLU A 223 -13.42 2.90 21.96
C GLU A 223 -12.02 2.37 21.65
N ASN A 224 -11.82 1.05 21.74
CA ASN A 224 -10.53 0.41 21.42
C ASN A 224 -10.17 0.52 19.94
N CYS A 225 -11.16 0.55 19.03
CA CYS A 225 -10.94 0.78 17.60
C CYS A 225 -10.44 2.21 17.35
N ARG A 226 -11.06 3.23 17.98
CA ARG A 226 -10.56 4.61 17.89
C ARG A 226 -9.16 4.77 18.49
N LYS A 227 -8.90 4.15 19.65
CA LYS A 227 -7.56 4.15 20.28
C LYS A 227 -6.50 3.50 19.40
N TYR A 228 -6.87 2.47 18.63
CA TYR A 228 -5.97 1.85 17.65
C TYR A 228 -5.58 2.83 16.54
N VAL A 229 -6.57 3.55 15.97
CA VAL A 229 -6.33 4.59 14.96
C VAL A 229 -5.45 5.71 15.51
N GLU A 230 -5.77 6.24 16.69
CA GLU A 230 -5.00 7.30 17.36
C GLU A 230 -3.58 6.86 17.71
N PHE A 231 -3.38 5.59 18.06
CA PHE A 231 -2.05 5.03 18.31
C PHE A 231 -1.24 4.99 17.01
N ILE A 232 -1.82 4.48 15.91
CA ILE A 232 -1.16 4.45 14.60
C ILE A 232 -0.83 5.86 14.14
N GLU A 233 -1.77 6.81 14.22
CA GLU A 233 -1.56 8.20 13.84
C GLU A 233 -0.32 8.80 14.51
N LYS A 234 -0.15 8.56 15.82
CA LYS A 234 1.06 8.97 16.55
C LYS A 234 2.33 8.29 16.05
N GLN A 235 2.26 7.00 15.71
CA GLN A 235 3.43 6.28 15.20
C GLN A 235 3.82 6.69 13.78
N LEU A 236 2.86 7.07 12.94
CA LEU A 236 3.12 7.50 11.56
C LEU A 236 3.61 8.94 11.46
N GLU A 237 3.37 9.76 12.49
CA GLU A 237 3.70 11.19 12.51
C GLU A 237 3.02 11.98 11.39
N VAL A 238 1.90 11.45 10.87
CA VAL A 238 1.08 12.02 9.80
C VAL A 238 -0.40 11.86 10.22
N PRO A 239 -1.23 12.91 10.06
CA PRO A 239 -2.64 12.83 10.47
C PRO A 239 -3.40 11.76 9.66
N ILE A 240 -4.26 11.00 10.34
CA ILE A 240 -5.17 10.06 9.70
C ILE A 240 -6.53 10.74 9.56
N ARG A 241 -6.93 11.15 8.37
CA ARG A 241 -8.22 11.85 8.18
C ARG A 241 -9.35 10.95 7.70
N MET A 242 -8.99 9.78 7.18
CA MET A 242 -9.96 8.83 6.64
C MET A 242 -9.62 7.43 7.12
N VAL A 243 -10.66 6.68 7.48
CA VAL A 243 -10.54 5.27 7.79
C VAL A 243 -11.61 4.47 7.04
N SER A 244 -11.35 3.21 6.73
CA SER A 244 -12.37 2.30 6.17
C SER A 244 -12.72 1.19 7.16
N ASN A 245 -14.02 0.95 7.30
CA ASN A 245 -14.61 -0.14 8.09
C ASN A 245 -15.29 -1.20 7.20
N GLY A 246 -14.87 -1.29 5.93
CA GLY A 246 -15.37 -2.26 4.98
C GLY A 246 -14.93 -1.96 3.54
N PRO A 247 -15.17 -2.89 2.60
CA PRO A 247 -14.70 -2.78 1.22
C PRO A 247 -15.51 -1.83 0.33
N LYS A 248 -16.72 -1.45 0.72
CA LYS A 248 -17.59 -0.61 -0.12
C LYS A 248 -17.19 0.86 -0.03
N ARG A 249 -17.46 1.61 -1.10
CA ARG A 249 -17.25 3.07 -1.14
C ARG A 249 -17.92 3.82 0.00
N THR A 250 -19.08 3.35 0.46
CA THR A 250 -19.84 3.96 1.58
C THR A 250 -19.29 3.60 2.95
N GLU A 251 -18.36 2.64 3.05
CA GLU A 251 -17.73 2.16 4.28
C GLU A 251 -16.39 2.88 4.51
N THR A 252 -16.42 4.20 4.31
CA THR A 252 -15.32 5.13 4.55
C THR A 252 -15.79 6.22 5.50
N LEU A 253 -15.08 6.38 6.61
CA LEU A 253 -15.38 7.32 7.69
C LEU A 253 -14.34 8.45 7.69
N TYR A 254 -14.80 9.66 8.01
CA TYR A 254 -13.98 10.87 8.05
C TYR A 254 -13.76 11.32 9.50
N ARG A 255 -12.57 11.87 9.80
CA ARG A 255 -12.13 12.38 11.12
C ARG A 255 -11.88 13.89 11.11
#